data_AF-A0A438MS09-F1
#
_entry.id   AF-A0A438MS09-F1
#
_cell.length_a   1.000
_cell.length_b   1.000
_cell.length_c   1.000
_cell.angle_alpha   90.00
_cell.angle_beta   90.00
_cell.angle_gamma   90.00
#
_symmetry.space_group_name_H-M   'P 1'
#
loop_
_entity.id
_entity.type
_entity.pdbx_description
1 polymer ?
#
loop_
_entity_poly.entity_id
_entity_poly.type
_entity_poly.pdbx_seq_one_letter_code
_entity_poly.pdbx_strand_id
1 'polypeptide(L)'
;MFAPLRPSGTRAGGHYDASGERPPASIVDRAMVPRSLAYNLHMLGLLLVMASGSPGTPGPGDHFDLNDVQKISAAMQIFPPSDDATDCLSLLLTTAAVSASPILERRQTIDPPARYYLETTVVNGDHEDFGSNKSSLWLYSHHTGAGLGDAGLSSNRSWAMEGYLNDTQQLFTFENNQIGPWPLAVGYGPYQQWNLVTISIAALPSYGQGFFFNSSGLQFNGSVGGWLACDWWHGVPQLFNLNGYQYSEELPTSCSKVELHPVAI
;
A
#
# COMPACT_ATOMS: atom_id res chain seq x y z
N MET A 1 50.45 9.07 52.68
CA MET A 1 50.46 10.41 53.32
C MET A 1 49.88 11.40 52.32
N PHE A 2 48.86 12.15 52.76
CA PHE A 2 48.22 13.34 52.18
C PHE A 2 47.42 13.26 50.86
N ALA A 3 46.10 13.12 51.03
CA ALA A 3 45.10 14.04 50.41
C ALA A 3 45.13 15.41 51.16
N PRO A 4 44.34 16.49 50.85
CA PRO A 4 43.15 16.61 49.98
C PRO A 4 43.02 17.96 49.19
N LEU A 5 41.95 18.14 48.39
CA LEU A 5 40.86 19.13 48.61
C LEU A 5 39.91 19.28 47.38
N ARG A 6 38.61 19.29 47.68
CA ARG A 6 37.46 19.67 46.81
C ARG A 6 37.24 21.20 46.80
N PRO A 7 36.43 21.70 45.85
CA PRO A 7 35.07 22.20 46.19
C PRO A 7 33.99 21.67 45.20
N SER A 8 32.80 21.20 45.61
CA SER A 8 31.56 21.96 45.95
C SER A 8 31.20 23.00 44.87
N GLY A 9 30.09 22.98 44.13
CA GLY A 9 28.84 22.20 44.14
C GLY A 9 27.75 23.10 43.52
N THR A 10 26.79 22.56 42.76
CA THR A 10 25.43 23.14 42.68
C THR A 10 24.44 22.09 42.19
N ARG A 11 23.33 22.00 42.93
CA ARG A 11 22.28 21.01 42.90
C ARG A 11 21.03 21.69 42.32
N ALA A 12 20.52 21.23 41.18
CA ALA A 12 19.21 21.66 40.69
C ALA A 12 18.15 20.79 41.39
N GLY A 13 17.41 21.40 42.32
CA GLY A 13 16.28 20.78 42.99
C GLY A 13 15.03 20.86 42.13
N GLY A 14 14.40 19.71 41.87
CA GLY A 14 13.00 19.63 41.44
C GLY A 14 12.09 19.77 42.65
N HIS A 15 11.19 20.75 42.62
CA HIS A 15 10.11 20.92 43.57
C HIS A 15 9.03 19.87 43.26
N TYR A 16 8.78 18.96 44.21
CA TYR A 16 7.58 18.12 44.25
C TYR A 16 6.67 18.72 45.31
N ASP A 17 5.42 18.99 44.94
CA ASP A 17 4.40 19.44 45.88
C ASP A 17 3.70 18.23 46.52
N ALA A 18 3.33 18.39 47.80
CA ALA A 18 2.84 17.32 48.67
C ALA A 18 1.34 17.06 48.46
N SER A 19 0.97 16.41 47.36
CA SER A 19 -0.38 15.85 47.18
C SER A 19 -0.53 14.70 46.17
N GLY A 20 0.52 14.28 45.45
CA GLY A 20 0.52 12.98 44.77
C GLY A 20 -0.50 12.79 43.62
N GLU A 21 -0.98 13.85 42.97
CA GLU A 21 -1.81 13.76 41.75
C GLU A 21 -1.30 14.73 40.66
N ARG A 22 -1.24 14.25 39.40
CA ARG A 22 -0.89 15.10 38.23
C ARG A 22 -2.08 16.00 37.88
N PRO A 23 -1.88 17.30 37.63
CA PRO A 23 -2.95 18.16 37.12
C PRO A 23 -3.29 17.81 35.66
N PRO A 24 -4.57 17.86 35.25
CA PRO A 24 -4.99 17.62 33.88
C PRO A 24 -4.56 18.79 32.98
N ALA A 25 -4.03 18.47 31.79
CA ALA A 25 -3.77 19.43 30.75
C ALA A 25 -5.11 19.99 30.23
N SER A 26 -5.32 21.30 30.41
CA SER A 26 -6.49 22.01 29.92
C SER A 26 -6.37 22.30 28.42
N ILE A 27 -7.36 21.79 27.70
CA ILE A 27 -7.82 22.23 26.39
C ILE A 27 -8.25 23.69 26.48
N VAL A 28 -7.72 24.55 25.59
CA VAL A 28 -8.47 25.71 25.05
C VAL A 28 -8.11 25.87 23.57
N ASP A 29 -9.19 25.86 22.78
CA ASP A 29 -9.30 26.02 21.34
C ASP A 29 -8.52 27.19 20.73
N ARG A 30 -7.91 26.93 19.56
CA ARG A 30 -7.98 27.85 18.41
C ARG A 30 -8.08 27.04 17.13
N ALA A 31 -9.31 26.87 16.66
CA ALA A 31 -9.63 26.44 15.31
C ALA A 31 -9.07 27.46 14.31
N MET A 32 -8.12 27.02 13.48
CA MET A 32 -7.80 27.67 12.20
C MET A 32 -8.64 27.00 11.12
N VAL A 33 -9.63 27.73 10.63
CA VAL A 33 -10.42 27.40 9.44
C VAL A 33 -9.67 27.91 8.21
N PRO A 34 -9.30 27.06 7.23
CA PRO A 34 -9.05 27.51 5.88
C PRO A 34 -10.37 27.49 5.10
N ARG A 35 -10.81 28.67 4.70
CA ARG A 35 -11.77 28.84 3.61
C ARG A 35 -11.08 28.46 2.30
N SER A 36 -11.58 27.43 1.63
CA SER A 36 -11.41 27.24 0.19
C SER A 36 -12.61 26.47 -0.33
N LEU A 37 -13.62 27.23 -0.73
CA LEU A 37 -14.74 26.76 -1.55
C LEU A 37 -14.24 26.41 -2.97
N ALA A 38 -14.98 25.48 -3.57
CA ALA A 38 -15.20 25.30 -5.00
C ALA A 38 -14.05 24.70 -5.80
N TYR A 39 -14.01 23.37 -5.91
CA TYR A 39 -13.92 22.65 -7.18
C TYR A 39 -14.44 21.21 -6.95
N ASN A 40 -15.08 20.63 -7.97
CA ASN A 40 -15.73 19.31 -8.01
C ASN A 40 -17.22 19.22 -7.70
N LEU A 41 -18.00 20.17 -8.21
CA LEU A 41 -19.42 19.95 -8.53
C LEU A 41 -19.59 19.79 -10.05
N HIS A 42 -18.93 18.81 -10.67
CA HIS A 42 -19.15 18.44 -12.09
C HIS A 42 -19.06 16.92 -12.37
N MET A 43 -18.82 16.08 -11.36
CA MET A 43 -18.79 14.60 -11.50
C MET A 43 -20.04 13.90 -10.95
N LEU A 44 -21.05 14.66 -10.49
CA LEU A 44 -22.34 14.11 -10.05
C LEU A 44 -23.44 14.14 -11.14
N GLY A 45 -23.13 14.61 -12.35
CA GLY A 45 -24.08 14.71 -13.46
C GLY A 45 -24.04 13.53 -14.46
N LEU A 46 -23.08 12.61 -14.32
CA LEU A 46 -22.87 11.51 -15.27
C LEU A 46 -23.12 10.12 -14.66
N LEU A 47 -23.87 10.06 -13.56
CA LEU A 47 -24.24 8.81 -12.88
C LEU A 47 -25.76 8.64 -12.74
N LEU A 48 -26.54 9.30 -13.61
CA LEU A 48 -28.00 9.20 -13.64
C LEU A 48 -28.57 9.09 -15.07
N VAL A 49 -27.95 8.28 -15.95
CA VAL A 49 -28.55 7.83 -17.23
C VAL A 49 -28.15 6.39 -17.57
N MET A 50 -28.07 5.48 -16.59
CA MET A 50 -27.89 4.04 -16.86
C MET A 50 -28.75 3.11 -15.97
N ALA A 51 -29.70 3.65 -15.21
CA ALA A 51 -30.62 2.87 -14.39
C ALA A 51 -32.07 3.03 -14.84
N SER A 52 -32.36 2.68 -16.09
CA SER A 52 -33.72 2.38 -16.55
C SER A 52 -33.68 1.35 -17.69
N GLY A 53 -33.32 0.12 -17.34
CA GLY A 53 -33.45 -1.06 -18.19
C GLY A 53 -34.07 -2.19 -17.38
N SER A 54 -35.30 -2.57 -17.72
CA SER A 54 -36.12 -3.60 -17.07
C SER A 54 -35.50 -5.01 -17.21
N PRO A 55 -35.74 -5.95 -16.27
CA PRO A 55 -35.02 -7.23 -16.25
C PRO A 55 -35.61 -8.25 -17.24
N GLY A 56 -34.78 -8.74 -18.16
CA GLY A 56 -34.99 -9.96 -18.94
C GLY A 56 -33.80 -10.89 -18.72
N THR A 57 -34.06 -12.11 -18.25
CA THR A 57 -33.05 -13.15 -17.97
C THR A 57 -32.36 -13.64 -19.26
N PRO A 58 -31.02 -13.67 -19.35
CA PRO A 58 -30.33 -14.34 -20.46
C PRO A 58 -30.02 -15.80 -20.11
N GLY A 59 -30.32 -16.70 -21.06
CA GLY A 59 -29.87 -18.09 -21.06
C GLY A 59 -28.40 -18.22 -21.52
N PRO A 60 -27.82 -19.43 -21.44
CA PRO A 60 -26.40 -19.64 -21.73
C PRO A 60 -26.18 -19.71 -23.25
N GLY A 61 -25.43 -18.76 -23.82
CA GLY A 61 -25.09 -18.82 -25.25
C GLY A 61 -24.35 -17.64 -25.89
N ASP A 62 -24.18 -16.48 -25.24
CA ASP A 62 -23.70 -15.30 -25.97
C ASP A 62 -22.17 -15.10 -25.89
N HIS A 63 -21.53 -15.37 -27.02
CA HIS A 63 -20.14 -15.10 -27.39
C HIS A 63 -19.87 -13.59 -27.44
N PHE A 64 -18.81 -13.12 -26.78
CA PHE A 64 -18.28 -11.75 -26.93
C PHE A 64 -17.66 -11.58 -28.32
N ASP A 65 -18.16 -10.62 -29.12
CA ASP A 65 -17.63 -10.28 -30.45
C ASP A 65 -16.72 -9.02 -30.38
N LEU A 66 -15.56 -9.10 -31.03
CA LEU A 66 -14.49 -8.09 -31.05
C LEU A 66 -14.85 -6.83 -31.87
N ASN A 67 -16.06 -6.74 -32.42
CA ASN A 67 -16.53 -5.64 -33.27
C ASN A 67 -17.05 -4.41 -32.50
N ASP A 68 -17.22 -4.48 -31.17
CA ASP A 68 -17.70 -3.32 -30.40
C ASP A 68 -16.62 -2.30 -30.03
N VAL A 69 -15.33 -2.65 -30.18
CA VAL A 69 -14.21 -1.72 -29.94
C VAL A 69 -14.05 -0.71 -31.10
N GLN A 70 -14.49 -1.04 -32.32
CA GLN A 70 -14.39 -0.13 -33.47
C GLN A 70 -15.39 1.03 -33.44
N LYS A 71 -16.47 0.95 -32.66
CA LYS A 71 -17.48 2.03 -32.58
C LYS A 71 -17.03 3.22 -31.73
N ILE A 72 -15.98 3.08 -30.91
CA ILE A 72 -15.46 4.16 -30.07
C ILE A 72 -14.53 5.10 -30.87
N SER A 73 -13.99 4.66 -32.01
CA SER A 73 -13.06 5.46 -32.81
C SER A 73 -13.72 6.48 -33.76
N ALA A 74 -15.05 6.50 -33.87
CA ALA A 74 -15.76 7.31 -34.87
C ALA A 74 -16.28 8.68 -34.37
N ALA A 75 -15.93 9.12 -33.16
CA ALA A 75 -16.48 10.34 -32.56
C ALA A 75 -15.52 11.55 -32.53
N MET A 76 -14.37 11.51 -33.21
CA MET A 76 -13.39 12.61 -33.19
C MET A 76 -12.99 13.07 -34.60
N GLN A 77 -13.95 13.53 -35.41
CA GLN A 77 -13.66 14.34 -36.61
C GLN A 77 -14.82 15.31 -36.91
N ILE A 78 -14.78 16.52 -36.35
CA ILE A 78 -15.56 17.67 -36.85
C ILE A 78 -14.69 18.92 -36.80
N PHE A 79 -13.91 19.16 -37.84
CA PHE A 79 -13.51 20.49 -38.30
C PHE A 79 -13.33 20.41 -39.83
N PRO A 80 -14.05 21.20 -40.65
CA PRO A 80 -13.80 21.25 -42.08
C PRO A 80 -12.58 22.15 -42.38
N PRO A 81 -11.70 21.78 -43.33
CA PRO A 81 -10.64 22.65 -43.80
C PRO A 81 -11.19 23.64 -44.85
N SER A 82 -10.69 24.87 -44.80
CA SER A 82 -10.93 25.92 -45.79
C SER A 82 -10.22 25.62 -47.10
N ASP A 83 -10.91 25.84 -48.22
CA ASP A 83 -10.43 25.75 -49.59
C ASP A 83 -9.23 26.67 -49.83
N ASP A 84 -8.06 26.10 -50.12
CA ASP A 84 -7.20 26.64 -51.16
C ASP A 84 -6.37 25.52 -51.78
N ALA A 85 -6.38 25.50 -53.11
CA ALA A 85 -5.97 24.36 -53.91
C ALA A 85 -4.48 24.36 -54.24
N THR A 86 -4.04 23.16 -54.61
CA THR A 86 -2.99 22.85 -55.60
C THR A 86 -1.57 22.60 -55.08
N ASP A 87 -1.17 21.35 -55.31
CA ASP A 87 0.09 20.89 -55.89
C ASP A 87 1.09 20.13 -55.01
N CYS A 88 1.66 19.12 -55.67
CA CYS A 88 2.88 18.36 -55.35
C CYS A 88 2.82 17.12 -54.43
N LEU A 89 3.18 16.03 -55.11
CA LEU A 89 3.93 14.86 -54.64
C LEU A 89 3.19 13.81 -53.81
N SER A 90 2.73 12.78 -54.53
CA SER A 90 2.47 11.46 -53.99
C SER A 90 3.79 10.84 -53.52
N LEU A 91 4.06 10.90 -52.21
CA LEU A 91 5.10 10.12 -51.55
C LEU A 91 4.41 8.96 -50.84
N LEU A 92 4.43 7.78 -51.46
CA LEU A 92 3.98 6.52 -50.86
C LEU A 92 4.95 6.16 -49.73
N LEU A 93 4.68 6.62 -48.51
CA LEU A 93 5.31 6.15 -47.30
C LEU A 93 4.65 4.82 -46.90
N THR A 94 5.30 3.70 -47.22
CA THR A 94 4.95 2.40 -46.63
C THR A 94 5.36 2.43 -45.16
N THR A 95 4.43 2.82 -44.28
CA THR A 95 4.57 2.62 -42.84
C THR A 95 4.43 1.12 -42.57
N ALA A 96 5.56 0.43 -42.42
CA ALA A 96 5.54 -0.89 -41.80
C ALA A 96 5.05 -0.69 -40.36
N ALA A 97 3.83 -1.14 -40.09
CA ALA A 97 3.32 -1.26 -38.72
C ALA A 97 4.19 -2.29 -38.01
N VAL A 98 5.22 -1.83 -37.30
CA VAL A 98 5.89 -2.66 -36.30
C VAL A 98 4.87 -2.85 -35.20
N SER A 99 4.16 -3.98 -35.24
CA SER A 99 3.40 -4.46 -34.09
C SER A 99 4.42 -4.86 -33.02
N ALA A 100 4.89 -3.88 -32.25
CA ALA A 100 5.55 -4.16 -30.98
C ALA A 100 4.45 -4.74 -30.09
N SER A 101 4.32 -6.07 -30.07
CA SER A 101 3.64 -6.72 -28.97
C SER A 101 4.41 -6.32 -27.72
N PRO A 102 3.79 -5.65 -26.73
CA PRO A 102 4.45 -5.54 -25.44
C PRO A 102 4.75 -6.98 -25.02
N ILE A 103 6.03 -7.29 -24.78
CA ILE A 103 6.38 -8.48 -24.03
C ILE A 103 5.70 -8.27 -22.69
N LEU A 104 4.51 -8.86 -22.55
CA LEU A 104 3.89 -9.09 -21.27
C LEU A 104 4.84 -10.08 -20.61
N GLU A 105 5.86 -9.55 -19.94
CA GLU A 105 6.75 -10.32 -19.10
C GLU A 105 5.82 -10.97 -18.08
N ARG A 106 5.47 -12.23 -18.33
CA ARG A 106 4.65 -13.02 -17.45
C ARG A 106 5.41 -13.01 -16.14
N ARG A 107 4.96 -12.19 -15.19
CA ARG A 107 5.52 -12.16 -13.85
C ARG A 107 5.66 -13.61 -13.42
N GLN A 108 6.87 -14.01 -13.08
CA GLN A 108 7.14 -15.36 -12.66
C GLN A 108 6.42 -15.56 -11.33
N THR A 109 5.21 -16.10 -11.40
CA THR A 109 4.41 -16.43 -10.23
C THR A 109 4.82 -17.82 -9.77
N ILE A 110 5.21 -17.91 -8.49
CA ILE A 110 5.41 -19.18 -7.80
C ILE A 110 4.16 -19.40 -6.96
N ASP A 111 3.58 -20.59 -7.01
CA ASP A 111 2.44 -20.92 -6.14
C ASP A 111 2.97 -21.10 -4.71
N PRO A 112 2.49 -20.32 -3.73
CA PRO A 112 2.87 -20.53 -2.34
C PRO A 112 2.22 -21.83 -1.80
N PRO A 113 2.64 -22.30 -0.61
CA PRO A 113 1.88 -23.32 0.13
C PRO A 113 0.40 -22.92 0.28
N ALA A 114 -0.49 -23.90 0.47
CA ALA A 114 -1.93 -23.62 0.62
C ALA A 114 -2.24 -22.74 1.85
N ARG A 115 -1.46 -22.92 2.92
CA ARG A 115 -1.44 -22.10 4.14
C ARG A 115 0.01 -21.84 4.51
N TYR A 116 0.32 -20.63 4.93
CA TYR A 116 1.69 -20.24 5.30
C TYR A 116 1.70 -19.14 6.34
N TYR A 117 2.79 -19.06 7.10
CA TYR A 117 3.18 -17.82 7.77
C TYR A 117 4.06 -16.99 6.83
N LEU A 118 4.13 -15.69 7.05
CA LEU A 118 5.08 -14.82 6.34
C LEU A 118 6.20 -14.40 7.28
N GLU A 119 7.43 -14.65 6.86
CA GLU A 119 8.66 -14.32 7.58
C GLU A 119 9.48 -13.28 6.82
N THR A 120 10.04 -12.31 7.53
CA THR A 120 10.91 -11.31 6.92
C THR A 120 12.34 -11.83 6.71
N THR A 121 12.92 -11.49 5.55
CA THR A 121 14.38 -11.55 5.31
C THR A 121 14.87 -10.17 4.93
N VAL A 122 15.91 -9.67 5.60
CA VAL A 122 16.44 -8.32 5.36
C VAL A 122 17.25 -8.28 4.06
N VAL A 123 16.93 -7.32 3.20
CA VAL A 123 17.59 -7.06 1.90
C VAL A 123 17.99 -5.58 1.79
N ASN A 124 18.61 -5.05 2.83
CA ASN A 124 18.80 -3.61 3.03
C ASN A 124 19.86 -2.96 2.11
N GLY A 125 20.62 -3.73 1.33
CA GLY A 125 21.75 -3.21 0.56
C GLY A 125 22.75 -2.49 1.47
N ASP A 126 23.12 -1.27 1.09
CA ASP A 126 24.06 -0.42 1.84
C ASP A 126 23.37 0.44 2.94
N HIS A 127 22.05 0.35 3.10
CA HIS A 127 21.33 1.13 4.12
C HIS A 127 21.57 0.56 5.53
N GLU A 128 21.96 1.44 6.47
CA GLU A 128 22.15 1.09 7.88
C GLU A 128 20.86 1.33 8.69
N ASP A 129 20.32 0.25 9.29
CA ASP A 129 19.21 0.28 10.25
C ASP A 129 19.77 0.22 11.68
N PHE A 130 19.50 1.26 12.47
CA PHE A 130 19.85 1.43 13.89
C PHE A 130 18.67 1.11 14.83
N GLY A 131 17.55 0.64 14.29
CA GLY A 131 16.39 0.18 15.03
C GLY A 131 16.49 -1.27 15.51
N SER A 132 15.34 -1.87 15.75
CA SER A 132 15.20 -3.29 16.08
C SER A 132 15.62 -4.18 14.89
N ASN A 133 16.00 -5.43 15.15
CA ASN A 133 16.30 -6.37 14.08
C ASN A 133 15.04 -6.72 13.28
N LYS A 134 15.06 -6.49 11.96
CA LYS A 134 13.93 -6.75 11.04
C LYS A 134 14.01 -8.11 10.32
N SER A 135 14.99 -8.96 10.62
CA SER A 135 15.12 -10.31 10.07
C SER A 135 14.38 -11.33 10.93
N SER A 136 13.81 -12.36 10.29
CA SER A 136 13.10 -13.46 10.96
C SER A 136 11.96 -13.00 11.86
N LEU A 137 11.24 -11.96 11.42
CA LEU A 137 10.02 -11.50 12.06
C LEU A 137 8.80 -12.06 11.32
N TRP A 138 7.81 -12.47 12.08
CA TRP A 138 6.56 -13.05 11.61
C TRP A 138 5.47 -11.99 11.52
N LEU A 139 4.76 -12.00 10.40
CA LEU A 139 3.69 -11.06 10.13
C LEU A 139 2.41 -11.41 10.90
N TYR A 140 1.81 -10.41 11.54
CA TYR A 140 0.56 -10.53 12.28
C TYR A 140 -0.26 -9.23 12.24
N SER A 141 -1.55 -9.30 12.62
CA SER A 141 -2.40 -8.12 12.78
C SER A 141 -2.19 -7.51 14.17
N HIS A 142 -1.47 -6.38 14.23
CA HIS A 142 -1.35 -5.61 15.45
C HIS A 142 -2.65 -4.83 15.69
N HIS A 143 -3.41 -5.23 16.70
CA HIS A 143 -4.74 -4.66 16.97
C HIS A 143 -4.68 -3.17 17.32
N THR A 144 -5.29 -2.34 16.48
CA THR A 144 -5.40 -0.88 16.67
C THR A 144 -6.82 -0.44 17.00
N GLY A 145 -7.80 -1.35 16.88
CA GLY A 145 -9.20 -1.12 17.18
C GLY A 145 -10.08 -2.26 16.69
N ALA A 146 -11.39 -2.17 16.93
CA ALA A 146 -12.33 -3.23 16.57
C ALA A 146 -12.30 -3.52 15.06
N GLY A 147 -11.82 -4.70 14.68
CA GLY A 147 -11.67 -5.11 13.28
C GLY A 147 -10.52 -4.43 12.53
N LEU A 148 -9.71 -3.61 13.23
CA LEU A 148 -8.59 -2.86 12.67
C LEU A 148 -7.27 -3.41 13.20
N GLY A 149 -6.29 -3.49 12.30
CA GLY A 149 -4.94 -3.80 12.70
C GLY A 149 -3.91 -3.40 11.65
N ASP A 150 -2.78 -2.94 12.14
CA ASP A 150 -1.61 -2.71 11.30
C ASP A 150 -0.95 -4.04 10.98
N ALA A 151 -0.28 -4.12 9.84
CA ALA A 151 0.59 -5.24 9.53
C ALA A 151 1.85 -5.15 10.42
N GLY A 152 1.79 -5.78 11.58
CA GLY A 152 2.86 -5.82 12.57
C GLY A 152 3.79 -7.01 12.35
N LEU A 153 5.01 -6.88 12.86
CA LEU A 153 6.06 -7.90 12.76
C LEU A 153 6.56 -8.26 14.16
N SER A 154 6.69 -9.55 14.45
CA SER A 154 7.14 -10.04 15.76
C SER A 154 8.13 -11.19 15.62
N SER A 155 9.13 -11.23 16.49
CA SER A 155 10.02 -12.41 16.60
C SER A 155 9.28 -13.62 17.18
N ASN A 156 8.10 -13.43 17.77
CA ASN A 156 7.28 -14.50 18.30
C ASN A 156 6.40 -15.13 17.21
N ARG A 157 6.82 -16.31 16.74
CA ARG A 157 6.08 -17.10 15.75
C ARG A 157 4.65 -17.45 16.18
N SER A 158 4.36 -17.56 17.48
CA SER A 158 3.00 -17.91 17.92
C SER A 158 1.96 -16.80 17.70
N TRP A 159 2.39 -15.60 17.34
CA TRP A 159 1.50 -14.50 16.95
C TRP A 159 1.26 -14.44 15.43
N ALA A 160 2.03 -15.19 14.65
CA ALA A 160 1.93 -15.18 13.20
C ALA A 160 0.52 -15.55 12.75
N MET A 161 -0.02 -14.81 11.79
CA MET A 161 -1.31 -15.13 11.20
C MET A 161 -1.16 -16.09 10.02
N GLU A 162 -2.13 -16.98 9.84
CA GLU A 162 -2.16 -17.94 8.75
C GLU A 162 -2.59 -17.25 7.45
N GLY A 163 -1.62 -17.04 6.56
CA GLY A 163 -1.81 -16.48 5.23
C GLY A 163 -2.28 -17.51 4.21
N TYR A 164 -3.02 -17.04 3.20
CA TYR A 164 -3.39 -17.77 2.00
C TYR A 164 -3.69 -16.78 0.87
N LEU A 165 -3.45 -17.20 -0.38
CA LEU A 165 -3.90 -16.44 -1.54
C LEU A 165 -5.29 -16.92 -1.98
N ASN A 166 -6.18 -15.97 -2.23
CA ASN A 166 -7.42 -16.18 -2.94
C ASN A 166 -7.40 -15.31 -4.20
N ASP A 167 -7.09 -15.91 -5.35
CA ASP A 167 -6.70 -15.22 -6.57
C ASP A 167 -5.52 -14.25 -6.33
N THR A 168 -5.76 -12.94 -6.43
CA THR A 168 -4.76 -11.89 -6.18
C THR A 168 -4.93 -11.24 -4.80
N GLN A 169 -5.78 -11.79 -3.94
CA GLN A 169 -5.96 -11.29 -2.59
C GLN A 169 -5.09 -12.06 -1.60
N GLN A 170 -4.26 -11.34 -0.85
CA GLN A 170 -3.59 -11.87 0.32
C GLN A 170 -4.54 -11.78 1.51
N LEU A 171 -4.98 -12.94 2.01
CA LEU A 171 -5.89 -13.03 3.13
C LEU A 171 -5.21 -13.71 4.31
N PHE A 172 -5.67 -13.39 5.51
CA PHE A 172 -5.25 -14.01 6.75
C PHE A 172 -6.42 -14.60 7.52
N THR A 173 -6.11 -15.61 8.32
CA THR A 173 -6.98 -16.20 9.33
C THR A 173 -6.14 -16.59 10.55
N PHE A 174 -6.83 -17.07 11.58
CA PHE A 174 -6.23 -17.67 12.76
C PHE A 174 -7.17 -18.76 13.29
N GLU A 175 -6.68 -19.57 14.23
CA GLU A 175 -7.47 -20.64 14.84
C GLU A 175 -8.76 -20.09 15.48
N ASN A 176 -9.90 -20.74 15.21
CA ASN A 176 -11.23 -20.33 15.71
C ASN A 176 -11.71 -18.94 15.23
N ASN A 177 -11.18 -18.44 14.11
CA ASN A 177 -11.67 -17.21 13.49
C ASN A 177 -13.15 -17.33 13.06
N GLN A 178 -13.99 -16.44 13.58
CA GLN A 178 -15.44 -16.40 13.33
C GLN A 178 -15.89 -15.21 12.47
N ILE A 179 -15.00 -14.26 12.19
CA ILE A 179 -15.35 -12.94 11.63
C ILE A 179 -14.62 -12.67 10.31
N GLY A 180 -13.55 -13.40 10.00
CA GLY A 180 -12.75 -13.18 8.78
C GLY A 180 -13.45 -13.57 7.46
N PRO A 181 -12.79 -13.32 6.33
CA PRO A 181 -11.33 -13.20 6.15
C PRO A 181 -10.73 -11.83 6.54
N TRP A 182 -9.43 -11.82 6.87
CA TRP A 182 -8.66 -10.62 7.20
C TRP A 182 -7.72 -10.25 6.04
N PRO A 183 -8.11 -9.37 5.12
CA PRO A 183 -7.26 -8.99 3.99
C PRO A 183 -6.00 -8.21 4.44
N LEU A 184 -4.87 -8.51 3.80
CA LEU A 184 -3.74 -7.59 3.74
C LEU A 184 -4.12 -6.47 2.79
N ALA A 185 -3.99 -5.22 3.20
CA ALA A 185 -4.29 -4.08 2.35
C ALA A 185 -3.13 -3.10 2.34
N VAL A 186 -2.77 -2.62 1.16
CA VAL A 186 -1.82 -1.52 0.98
C VAL A 186 -2.64 -0.24 0.80
N GLY A 187 -2.52 0.68 1.75
CA GLY A 187 -3.18 1.98 1.67
C GLY A 187 -2.65 2.80 0.50
N TYR A 188 -3.45 3.76 0.03
CA TYR A 188 -3.00 4.75 -0.93
C TYR A 188 -2.83 6.11 -0.24
N GLY A 189 -1.60 6.62 -0.25
CA GLY A 189 -1.33 8.00 0.13
C GLY A 189 -0.69 8.76 -1.02
N PRO A 190 -1.32 9.83 -1.53
CA PRO A 190 -0.67 10.67 -2.53
C PRO A 190 0.58 11.29 -1.90
N TYR A 191 1.67 11.37 -2.67
CA TYR A 191 2.89 12.07 -2.23
C TYR A 191 3.54 11.44 -0.99
N GLN A 192 3.42 10.12 -0.82
CA GLN A 192 4.07 9.37 0.25
C GLN A 192 5.18 8.49 -0.32
N GLN A 193 6.31 8.44 0.40
CA GLN A 193 7.46 7.61 0.02
C GLN A 193 7.19 6.11 0.25
N TRP A 194 6.35 5.79 1.24
CA TRP A 194 5.83 4.46 1.50
C TRP A 194 4.37 4.53 1.96
N ASN A 195 3.64 3.47 1.66
CA ASN A 195 2.24 3.30 2.01
C ASN A 195 2.11 2.43 3.27
N LEU A 196 1.12 2.76 4.09
CA LEU A 196 0.70 1.93 5.22
C LEU A 196 0.19 0.57 4.74
N VAL A 197 0.50 -0.48 5.49
CA VAL A 197 -0.02 -1.83 5.26
C VAL A 197 -0.81 -2.27 6.48
N THR A 198 -2.02 -2.80 6.25
CA THR A 198 -2.94 -3.22 7.31
C THR A 198 -3.37 -4.66 7.11
N ILE A 199 -3.75 -5.32 8.20
CA ILE A 199 -4.43 -6.62 8.20
C ILE A 199 -5.74 -6.42 8.97
N SER A 200 -6.82 -6.17 8.24
CA SER A 200 -8.06 -5.65 8.82
C SER A 200 -9.29 -6.12 8.04
N ILE A 201 -10.32 -6.61 8.75
CA ILE A 201 -11.63 -6.94 8.14
C ILE A 201 -12.34 -5.72 7.55
N ALA A 202 -11.95 -4.51 7.94
CA ALA A 202 -12.55 -3.27 7.44
C ALA A 202 -11.89 -2.77 6.15
N ALA A 203 -10.84 -3.45 5.64
CA ALA A 203 -10.20 -3.02 4.41
C ALA A 203 -11.09 -3.28 3.18
N LEU A 204 -11.08 -2.34 2.25
CA LEU A 204 -11.84 -2.46 1.00
C LEU A 204 -11.20 -3.51 0.07
N PRO A 205 -12.01 -4.27 -0.71
CA PRO A 205 -11.49 -5.31 -1.59
C PRO A 205 -10.41 -4.83 -2.57
N SER A 206 -10.53 -3.62 -3.09
CA SER A 206 -9.57 -3.04 -4.05
C SER A 206 -8.19 -2.77 -3.44
N TYR A 207 -8.11 -2.51 -2.13
CA TYR A 207 -6.82 -2.31 -1.44
C TYR A 207 -6.13 -3.63 -1.10
N GLY A 208 -6.89 -4.72 -1.11
CA GLY A 208 -6.39 -6.07 -0.82
C GLY A 208 -6.12 -6.94 -2.04
N GLN A 209 -6.07 -6.38 -3.25
CA GLN A 209 -5.86 -7.12 -4.50
C GLN A 209 -4.45 -6.88 -5.08
N GLY A 210 -4.06 -7.68 -6.08
CA GLY A 210 -2.79 -7.49 -6.79
C GLY A 210 -1.57 -8.15 -6.14
N PHE A 211 -1.78 -9.04 -5.17
CA PHE A 211 -0.76 -9.85 -4.54
C PHE A 211 -0.40 -11.09 -5.35
N PHE A 212 0.87 -11.48 -5.33
CA PHE A 212 1.40 -12.68 -5.96
C PHE A 212 2.73 -13.07 -5.31
N PHE A 213 3.24 -14.28 -5.54
CA PHE A 213 4.57 -14.69 -5.06
C PHE A 213 5.55 -14.84 -6.21
N ASN A 214 6.82 -14.52 -5.97
CA ASN A 214 7.94 -14.87 -6.83
C ASN A 214 9.11 -15.38 -5.97
N SER A 215 10.33 -15.43 -6.53
CA SER A 215 11.53 -15.87 -5.79
C SER A 215 11.86 -15.02 -4.56
N SER A 216 11.45 -13.75 -4.54
CA SER A 216 11.63 -12.79 -3.45
C SER A 216 10.45 -12.79 -2.46
N GLY A 217 9.59 -13.81 -2.52
CA GLY A 217 8.43 -13.93 -1.63
C GLY A 217 7.20 -13.18 -2.11
N LEU A 218 6.35 -12.75 -1.18
CA LEU A 218 5.11 -12.02 -1.46
C LEU A 218 5.42 -10.70 -2.14
N GLN A 219 4.69 -10.37 -3.19
CA GLN A 219 4.80 -9.15 -3.97
C GLN A 219 3.44 -8.48 -4.09
N PHE A 220 3.46 -7.17 -4.34
CA PHE A 220 2.26 -6.37 -4.59
C PHE A 220 2.43 -5.61 -5.91
N ASN A 221 1.45 -5.70 -6.80
CA ASN A 221 1.57 -5.19 -8.16
C ASN A 221 1.76 -3.67 -8.28
N GLY A 222 1.23 -2.91 -7.33
CA GLY A 222 1.39 -1.45 -7.23
C GLY A 222 2.66 -1.03 -6.50
N SER A 223 3.49 -1.99 -6.05
CA SER A 223 4.75 -1.67 -5.39
C SER A 223 5.82 -1.27 -6.39
N VAL A 224 6.59 -0.25 -6.06
CA VAL A 224 7.74 0.21 -6.87
C VAL A 224 9.07 -0.16 -6.23
N GLY A 225 9.12 -0.33 -4.90
CA GLY A 225 10.35 -0.64 -4.17
C GLY A 225 10.30 -1.89 -3.30
N GLY A 226 9.18 -2.63 -3.28
CA GLY A 226 8.99 -3.79 -2.42
C GLY A 226 8.54 -3.43 -1.01
N TRP A 227 8.90 -4.26 -0.04
CA TRP A 227 8.50 -4.11 1.35
C TRP A 227 9.55 -3.39 2.20
N LEU A 228 9.05 -2.67 3.19
CA LEU A 228 9.83 -1.94 4.17
C LEU A 228 9.32 -2.29 5.57
N ALA A 229 10.21 -2.59 6.50
CA ALA A 229 9.88 -2.84 7.90
C ALA A 229 10.50 -1.74 8.76
N CYS A 230 9.71 -1.00 9.53
CA CYS A 230 10.19 0.11 10.34
C CYS A 230 9.73 0.01 11.78
N ASP A 231 10.56 0.44 12.73
CA ASP A 231 10.06 0.78 14.07
C ASP A 231 9.27 2.09 13.98
N TRP A 232 7.98 2.03 14.31
CA TRP A 232 7.06 3.15 14.09
C TRP A 232 6.15 3.41 15.31
N TRP A 233 5.11 4.23 15.11
CA TRP A 233 4.19 4.77 16.13
C TRP A 233 3.56 3.79 17.15
N HIS A 234 3.35 2.52 16.80
CA HIS A 234 2.73 1.54 17.71
C HIS A 234 3.70 0.70 18.55
N GLY A 235 4.98 1.06 18.58
CA GLY A 235 5.96 0.43 19.46
C GLY A 235 6.32 -1.02 19.07
N VAL A 236 5.92 -1.44 17.88
CA VAL A 236 6.33 -2.69 17.24
C VAL A 236 6.89 -2.38 15.85
N PRO A 237 7.73 -3.25 15.27
CA PRO A 237 8.07 -3.13 13.87
C PRO A 237 6.82 -3.32 13.01
N GLN A 238 6.63 -2.42 12.04
CA GLN A 238 5.46 -2.39 11.16
C GLN A 238 5.88 -2.53 9.70
N LEU A 239 5.05 -3.21 8.92
CA LEU A 239 5.23 -3.41 7.49
C LEU A 239 4.65 -2.22 6.71
N PHE A 240 5.39 -1.79 5.70
CA PHE A 240 5.04 -0.74 4.76
C PHE A 240 5.36 -1.22 3.33
N ASN A 241 4.74 -0.58 2.33
CA ASN A 241 5.05 -0.83 0.94
C ASN A 241 5.68 0.40 0.30
N LEU A 242 6.81 0.25 -0.40
CA LEU A 242 7.49 1.35 -1.06
C LEU A 242 6.74 1.78 -2.33
N ASN A 243 6.27 3.03 -2.34
CA ASN A 243 5.41 3.61 -3.38
C ASN A 243 6.20 4.34 -4.49
N GLY A 244 7.53 4.29 -4.46
CA GLY A 244 8.38 4.84 -5.53
C GLY A 244 8.47 6.37 -5.58
N TYR A 245 7.70 7.09 -4.77
CA TYR A 245 7.80 8.54 -4.65
C TYR A 245 9.03 8.90 -3.81
N GLN A 246 10.16 9.16 -4.46
CA GLN A 246 11.42 9.47 -3.80
C GLN A 246 11.48 10.95 -3.44
N TYR A 247 11.16 11.29 -2.19
CA TYR A 247 11.47 12.62 -1.62
C TYR A 247 12.92 12.69 -1.13
N SER A 248 13.48 11.55 -0.72
CA SER A 248 14.88 11.33 -0.39
C SER A 248 15.32 9.96 -0.93
N GLU A 249 16.59 9.84 -1.29
CA GLU A 249 17.19 8.52 -1.57
C GLU A 249 17.37 7.71 -0.27
N GLU A 250 17.37 8.40 0.88
CA GLU A 250 17.61 7.83 2.19
C GLU A 250 16.32 7.35 2.86
N LEU A 251 16.31 6.08 3.28
CA LEU A 251 15.29 5.52 4.17
C LEU A 251 15.53 5.99 5.61
N PRO A 252 14.49 6.07 6.46
CA PRO A 252 14.69 6.34 7.88
C PRO A 252 15.58 5.28 8.53
N THR A 253 16.44 5.70 9.44
CA THR A 253 17.43 4.84 10.12
C THR A 253 16.83 3.76 11.04
N SER A 254 15.50 3.71 11.22
CA SER A 254 14.82 2.63 11.94
C SER A 254 14.14 1.62 11.01
N CYS A 255 14.41 1.72 9.71
CA CYS A 255 13.77 0.93 8.67
C CYS A 255 14.76 0.00 7.97
N SER A 256 14.26 -1.16 7.56
CA SER A 256 14.97 -2.09 6.67
C SER A 256 14.09 -2.48 5.49
N LYS A 257 14.66 -2.57 4.28
CA LYS A 257 14.02 -3.29 3.17
C LYS A 257 13.97 -4.79 3.51
N VAL A 258 12.82 -5.41 3.26
CA VAL A 258 12.60 -6.81 3.57
C VAL A 258 11.92 -7.55 2.42
N GLU A 259 12.20 -8.84 2.31
CA GLU A 259 11.41 -9.81 1.57
C GLU A 259 10.47 -10.54 2.53
N LEU A 260 9.31 -11.00 2.05
CA LEU A 260 8.32 -11.71 2.85
C LEU A 260 8.15 -13.14 2.33
N HIS A 261 8.83 -14.10 2.94
CA HIS A 261 8.83 -15.48 2.46
C HIS A 261 7.71 -16.30 3.10
N PRO A 262 7.00 -17.12 2.31
CA PRO A 262 6.00 -18.03 2.85
C PRO A 262 6.69 -19.24 3.50
N VAL A 263 6.32 -19.52 4.74
CA VAL A 263 6.74 -20.72 5.48
C VAL A 263 5.51 -21.58 5.71
N ALA A 264 5.50 -22.79 5.16
CA ALA A 264 4.36 -23.72 5.27
C ALA A 264 3.99 -24.01 6.74
N ILE A 265 2.70 -24.22 6.99
CA ILE A 265 2.11 -24.57 8.29
C ILE A 265 1.77 -26.05 8.33
#